data_AF-A0A4Y2X2W0-F1
#
_entry.id   AF-A0A4Y2X2W0-F1
#
_cell.length_a   1.000
_cell.length_b   1.000
_cell.length_c   1.000
_cell.angle_alpha   90.00
_cell.angle_beta   90.00
_cell.angle_gamma   90.00
#
_symmetry.space_group_name_H-M   'P 1'
#
loop_
_entity.id
_entity.type
_entity.pdbx_description
1 polymer ?
#
loop_
_entity_poly.entity_id
_entity_poly.type
_entity_poly.pdbx_seq_one_letter_code
_entity_poly.pdbx_strand_id
1 'polypeptide(L)'
;MSNSLIASLSSFKGNEDSFEFFIKQINDIAKLEKCGEAKKILVLKLNLKDEALKFLVNNPKLEEIDHFDSLVKKLEEKLCKKPNFEEAQKRFNNLKQKVSQSISDLAELVSSTTDKFSNPHNSEEEI
;
A
#
# COMPACT_ATOMS: atom_id res chain seq x y z
N MET A 1 1.07 27.51 -20.65
CA MET A 1 1.82 26.63 -19.72
C MET A 1 1.11 25.30 -19.68
N SER A 2 1.74 24.22 -20.11
CA SER A 2 1.18 22.87 -19.98
C SER A 2 1.23 22.49 -18.50
N ASN A 3 0.10 22.64 -17.81
CA ASN A 3 -0.06 22.14 -16.45
C ASN A 3 -0.06 20.61 -16.53
N SER A 4 1.12 20.00 -16.39
CA SER A 4 1.23 18.55 -16.31
C SER A 4 0.52 18.08 -15.05
N LEU A 5 -0.31 17.04 -15.16
CA LEU A 5 -1.06 16.48 -14.05
C LEU A 5 -0.13 15.92 -12.96
N ILE A 6 1.12 15.63 -13.33
CA ILE A 6 2.19 15.25 -12.41
C ILE A 6 2.46 16.34 -11.37
N ALA A 7 2.34 17.63 -11.73
CA ALA A 7 2.54 18.73 -10.80
C ALA A 7 1.44 18.82 -9.73
N SER A 8 0.26 18.24 -10.01
CA SER A 8 -0.85 18.14 -9.06
C SER A 8 -0.81 16.87 -8.22
N LEU A 9 0.11 15.94 -8.48
CA LEU A 9 0.21 14.69 -7.74
C LEU A 9 0.71 14.97 -6.31
N SER A 10 -0.07 14.53 -5.32
CA SER A 10 0.32 14.67 -3.92
C SER A 10 1.54 13.80 -3.60
N SER A 11 2.40 14.29 -2.70
CA SER A 11 3.57 13.52 -2.27
C SER A 11 3.19 12.42 -1.28
N PHE A 12 3.77 11.23 -1.44
CA PHE A 12 3.54 10.07 -0.58
C PHE A 12 4.54 10.03 0.59
N LYS A 13 4.04 9.94 1.82
CA LYS A 13 4.85 9.99 3.05
C LYS A 13 5.07 8.64 3.74
N GLY A 14 4.36 7.58 3.34
CA GLY A 14 4.49 6.25 3.94
C GLY A 14 3.25 5.73 4.70
N ASN A 15 2.07 6.32 4.52
CA ASN A 15 0.83 5.81 5.09
C ASN A 15 0.25 4.67 4.23
N GLU A 16 0.00 3.53 4.86
CA GLU A 16 -0.40 2.27 4.20
C GLU A 16 -1.69 2.38 3.37
N ASP A 17 -2.75 2.96 3.94
CA ASP A 17 -4.08 3.11 3.29
C ASP A 17 -4.07 4.05 2.06
N SER A 18 -2.96 4.77 1.87
CA SER A 18 -2.82 5.84 0.89
C SER A 18 -1.86 5.47 -0.25
N PHE A 19 -1.15 4.35 -0.14
CA PHE A 19 -0.19 3.94 -1.16
C PHE A 19 -0.89 3.44 -2.42
N GLU A 20 -1.91 2.60 -2.29
CA GLU A 20 -2.67 2.08 -3.44
C GLU A 20 -3.32 3.23 -4.21
N PHE A 21 -3.93 4.18 -3.50
CA PHE A 21 -4.49 5.39 -4.10
C PHE A 21 -3.44 6.23 -4.83
N PHE A 22 -2.23 6.36 -4.27
CA PHE A 22 -1.13 7.08 -4.88
C PHE A 22 -0.62 6.39 -6.17
N ILE A 23 -0.45 5.08 -6.16
CA ILE A 23 -0.06 4.31 -7.36
C ILE A 23 -1.14 4.40 -8.45
N LYS A 24 -2.42 4.30 -8.05
CA LYS A 24 -3.54 4.46 -8.97
C LYS A 24 -3.53 5.83 -9.65
N GLN A 25 -3.28 6.91 -8.90
CA GLN A 25 -3.14 8.25 -9.48
C GLN A 25 -1.99 8.34 -10.50
N ILE A 26 -0.82 7.75 -10.20
CA ILE A 26 0.31 7.73 -11.15
C ILE A 26 -0.09 7.02 -12.44
N ASN A 27 -0.76 5.87 -12.33
CA ASN A 27 -1.23 5.11 -13.49
C ASN A 27 -2.30 5.86 -14.30
N ASP A 28 -3.24 6.52 -13.64
CA ASP A 28 -4.28 7.30 -14.29
C ASP A 28 -3.69 8.52 -15.01
N ILE A 29 -2.73 9.23 -14.39
CA ILE A 29 -1.98 10.32 -15.02
C ILE A 29 -1.19 9.82 -16.23
N ALA A 30 -0.52 8.68 -16.09
CA ALA A 30 0.27 8.11 -17.18
C ALA A 30 -0.58 7.70 -18.39
N LYS A 31 -1.81 7.21 -18.16
CA LYS A 31 -2.78 6.94 -19.23
C LYS A 31 -3.24 8.23 -19.92
N LEU A 32 -3.55 9.27 -19.15
CA LEU A 32 -4.02 10.56 -19.68
C LEU A 32 -2.93 11.30 -20.48
N GLU A 33 -1.69 11.29 -19.98
CA GLU A 33 -0.56 11.97 -20.62
C GLU A 33 0.22 11.09 -21.61
N LYS A 34 -0.20 9.82 -21.83
CA LYS A 34 0.53 8.82 -22.64
C LYS A 34 2.01 8.70 -22.24
N CYS A 35 2.27 8.63 -20.94
CA CYS A 35 3.62 8.51 -20.39
C CYS A 35 4.16 7.08 -20.53
N GLY A 36 5.40 6.96 -21.02
CA GLY A 36 6.15 5.70 -20.97
C GLY A 36 6.54 5.30 -19.54
N GLU A 37 6.97 4.04 -19.39
CA GLU A 37 7.28 3.43 -18.09
C GLU A 37 8.39 4.17 -17.32
N ALA A 38 9.45 4.59 -18.01
CA ALA A 38 10.52 5.39 -17.42
C ALA A 38 10.01 6.69 -16.75
N LYS A 39 9.00 7.33 -17.35
CA LYS A 39 8.39 8.54 -16.79
C LYS A 39 7.56 8.21 -15.55
N LYS A 40 6.86 7.07 -15.52
CA LYS A 40 6.14 6.61 -14.31
C LYS A 40 7.09 6.36 -13.14
N ILE A 41 8.22 5.68 -13.40
CA ILE A 41 9.23 5.38 -12.39
C ILE A 41 9.83 6.68 -11.84
N LEU A 42 10.13 7.64 -12.71
CA LEU A 42 10.66 8.92 -12.28
C LEU A 42 9.64 9.70 -11.44
N VAL A 43 8.38 9.76 -11.86
CA VAL A 43 7.29 10.40 -11.09
C VAL A 43 7.14 9.75 -9.72
N LEU A 44 7.13 8.42 -9.65
CA LEU A 44 7.08 7.69 -8.40
C LEU A 44 8.22 8.12 -7.47
N LYS A 45 9.47 8.03 -7.95
CA LYS A 45 10.68 8.38 -7.18
C LYS A 45 10.66 9.82 -6.67
N LEU A 46 10.25 10.77 -7.51
CA LEU A 46 10.20 12.20 -7.17
C LEU A 46 9.10 12.57 -6.16
N ASN A 47 8.00 11.82 -6.16
CA ASN A 47 6.87 12.08 -5.30
C ASN A 47 6.92 11.36 -3.94
N LEU A 48 7.93 10.50 -3.69
CA LEU A 48 8.18 9.94 -2.37
C LEU A 48 8.79 10.99 -1.43
N LYS A 49 8.34 11.03 -0.17
CA LYS A 49 8.86 11.89 0.90
C LYS A 49 9.08 11.10 2.20
N ASP A 50 9.77 11.74 3.14
CA ASP A 50 9.98 11.25 4.50
C ASP A 50 10.53 9.81 4.55
N GLU A 51 9.77 8.89 5.13
CA GLU A 51 10.17 7.48 5.32
C GLU A 51 10.29 6.74 3.99
N ALA A 52 9.40 7.03 3.03
CA ALA A 52 9.43 6.43 1.71
C ALA A 52 10.67 6.83 0.90
N LEU A 53 11.08 8.11 0.99
CA LEU A 53 12.30 8.60 0.35
C LEU A 53 13.55 8.00 1.01
N LYS A 54 13.59 7.98 2.36
CA LYS A 54 14.70 7.35 3.10
C LYS A 54 14.87 5.88 2.72
N PHE A 55 13.77 5.15 2.56
CA PHE A 55 13.82 3.75 2.14
C PHE A 55 14.42 3.60 0.74
N LEU A 56 14.04 4.44 -0.21
CA LEU A 56 14.57 4.40 -1.57
C LEU A 56 16.08 4.70 -1.58
N VAL A 57 16.51 5.74 -0.86
CA VAL A 57 17.93 6.12 -0.74
C VAL A 57 18.78 5.04 -0.06
N ASN A 58 18.23 4.36 0.95
CA ASN A 58 18.94 3.28 1.66
C ASN A 58 19.02 1.97 0.85
N ASN A 59 18.28 1.85 -0.25
CA ASN A 59 18.24 0.64 -1.08
C ASN A 59 18.59 0.98 -2.52
N PRO A 60 19.88 1.20 -2.86
CA PRO A 60 20.31 1.55 -4.21
C PRO A 60 19.93 0.51 -5.27
N LYS A 61 19.68 -0.75 -4.86
CA LYS A 61 19.14 -1.80 -5.73
C LYS A 61 17.76 -1.50 -6.31
N LEU A 62 17.01 -0.58 -5.70
CA LEU A 62 15.72 -0.09 -6.21
C LEU A 62 15.91 0.96 -7.31
N GLU A 63 17.09 1.59 -7.36
CA GLU A 63 17.43 2.56 -8.39
C GLU A 63 17.58 1.87 -9.75
N GLU A 64 18.16 0.66 -9.74
CA GLU A 64 18.38 -0.22 -10.89
C GLU A 64 17.10 -0.87 -11.45
N ILE A 65 15.96 -0.73 -10.78
CA ILE A 65 14.69 -1.28 -11.26
C ILE A 65 14.13 -0.39 -12.37
N ASP A 66 14.01 -0.97 -13.55
CA ASP A 66 13.48 -0.37 -14.78
C ASP A 66 12.01 -0.73 -15.04
N HIS A 67 11.46 -1.66 -14.26
CA HIS A 67 10.05 -2.05 -14.30
C HIS A 67 9.23 -1.41 -13.18
N PHE A 68 8.18 -0.67 -13.56
CA PHE A 68 7.35 0.09 -12.62
C PHE A 68 6.71 -0.83 -11.58
N ASP A 69 6.10 -1.93 -12.01
CA ASP A 69 5.39 -2.85 -11.12
C ASP A 69 6.33 -3.53 -10.11
N SER A 70 7.57 -3.83 -10.52
CA SER A 70 8.58 -4.41 -9.62
C SER A 70 8.99 -3.43 -8.53
N LEU A 71 9.14 -2.14 -8.88
CA LEU A 71 9.46 -1.09 -7.92
C LEU A 71 8.30 -0.84 -6.96
N VAL A 72 7.07 -0.78 -7.48
CA VAL A 72 5.85 -0.63 -6.68
C VAL A 72 5.71 -1.77 -5.68
N LYS A 73 5.87 -3.03 -6.11
CA LYS A 73 5.74 -4.20 -5.22
C LYS A 73 6.73 -4.15 -4.05
N LYS A 74 7.99 -3.80 -4.29
CA LYS A 74 8.99 -3.68 -3.23
C LYS A 74 8.72 -2.52 -2.28
N LEU A 75 8.18 -1.41 -2.79
CA LEU A 75 7.75 -0.28 -1.97
C LEU A 75 6.51 -0.64 -1.16
N GLU A 76 5.53 -1.34 -1.75
CA GLU A 76 4.35 -1.86 -1.08
C GLU A 76 4.76 -2.77 0.09
N GLU A 77 5.60 -3.79 -0.16
CA GLU A 77 6.07 -4.73 0.86
C GLU A 77 6.73 -4.07 2.09
N LYS A 78 7.29 -2.86 1.92
CA LYS A 78 8.07 -2.18 2.96
C LYS A 78 7.33 -1.01 3.61
N LEU A 79 6.54 -0.27 2.83
CA LEU A 79 5.80 0.91 3.26
C LEU A 79 4.37 0.55 3.64
N CYS A 80 3.71 -0.33 2.89
CA CYS A 80 2.48 -0.97 3.30
C CYS A 80 2.85 -2.24 4.05
N LYS A 81 3.15 -2.09 5.35
CA LYS A 81 3.25 -3.24 6.24
C LYS A 81 1.86 -3.87 6.37
N LYS A 82 1.46 -4.65 5.35
CA LYS A 82 0.32 -5.57 5.46
C LYS A 82 0.53 -6.26 6.79
N PRO A 83 -0.42 -6.15 7.74
CA PRO A 83 -0.23 -6.72 9.06
C PRO A 83 0.17 -8.16 8.83
N ASN A 84 1.41 -8.50 9.20
CA ASN A 84 1.97 -9.81 8.96
C ASN A 84 0.93 -10.80 9.49
N PHE A 85 0.60 -11.85 8.73
CA PHE A 85 -0.38 -12.85 9.14
C PHE A 85 -0.15 -13.27 10.60
N GLU A 86 1.12 -13.41 10.99
CA GLU A 86 1.54 -13.69 12.36
C GLU A 86 1.18 -12.59 13.37
N GLU A 87 1.30 -11.30 13.01
CA GLU A 87 0.92 -10.19 13.88
C GLU A 87 -0.61 -10.06 13.99
N ALA A 88 -1.34 -10.24 12.89
CA ALA A 88 -2.80 -10.29 12.90
C ALA A 88 -3.29 -11.49 13.74
N GLN A 89 -2.68 -12.67 13.57
CA GLN A 89 -3.00 -13.88 14.33
C GLN A 89 -2.66 -13.70 15.81
N LYS A 90 -1.54 -13.06 16.14
CA LYS A 90 -1.20 -12.72 17.53
C LYS A 90 -2.20 -11.74 18.14
N ARG A 91 -2.68 -10.73 17.40
CA ARG A 91 -3.72 -9.81 17.87
C ARG A 91 -5.04 -10.54 18.10
N PHE A 92 -5.44 -11.42 17.19
CA PHE A 92 -6.62 -12.26 17.33
C PHE A 92 -6.53 -13.22 18.53
N ASN A 93 -5.41 -13.93 18.69
CA ASN A 93 -5.17 -14.84 19.82
C ASN A 93 -5.19 -14.13 21.18
N ASN A 94 -4.83 -12.84 21.21
CA ASN A 94 -4.88 -12.02 22.41
C ASN A 94 -6.25 -11.35 22.61
N LEU A 95 -7.20 -11.51 21.69
CA LEU A 95 -8.55 -10.99 21.82
C LEU A 95 -9.29 -11.80 22.90
N LYS A 96 -9.57 -11.16 24.02
CA LYS A 96 -10.38 -11.72 25.11
C LYS A 96 -11.51 -10.76 25.41
N GLN A 97 -12.70 -11.29 25.65
CA GLN A 97 -13.84 -10.48 26.09
C GLN A 97 -13.48 -9.79 27.41
N LYS A 98 -13.58 -8.47 27.45
CA LYS A 98 -13.43 -7.71 28.70
C LYS A 98 -14.71 -7.81 29.53
N VAL A 99 -14.58 -7.76 30.85
CA VAL A 99 -15.74 -7.66 31.74
C VAL A 99 -16.50 -6.38 31.39
N SER A 100 -17.82 -6.50 31.23
CA SER A 100 -18.73 -5.43 30.77
C SER A 100 -18.66 -5.05 29.28
N GLN A 101 -17.91 -5.78 28.45
CA GLN A 101 -17.98 -5.63 26.99
C GLN A 101 -19.20 -6.39 26.44
N SER A 102 -20.01 -5.72 25.61
CA SER A 102 -21.15 -6.38 24.97
C SER A 102 -20.68 -7.42 23.94
N ILE A 103 -21.52 -8.42 23.69
CA ILE A 103 -21.25 -9.45 22.68
C ILE A 103 -21.19 -8.83 21.27
N SER A 104 -21.99 -7.79 21.02
CA SER A 104 -21.99 -7.04 19.76
C SER A 104 -20.66 -6.32 19.52
N ASP A 105 -20.13 -5.61 20.53
CA ASP A 105 -18.85 -4.92 20.40
C ASP A 105 -17.68 -5.90 20.21
N LEU A 106 -17.77 -7.09 20.84
CA LEU A 106 -16.80 -8.15 20.63
C LEU A 106 -16.89 -8.71 19.20
N ALA A 107 -18.10 -8.94 18.68
CA ALA A 107 -18.32 -9.43 17.32
C ALA A 107 -17.76 -8.44 16.28
N GLU A 108 -17.98 -7.15 16.45
CA GLU A 108 -17.44 -6.12 15.56
C GLU A 108 -15.90 -6.08 15.58
N LEU A 109 -15.29 -6.20 16.77
CA LEU A 109 -13.83 -6.29 16.90
C LEU A 109 -13.26 -7.56 16.28
N VAL A 110 -13.95 -8.70 16.43
CA VAL A 110 -13.59 -9.95 15.77
C VAL A 110 -13.62 -9.75 14.26
N SER A 111 -14.75 -9.29 13.71
CA SER A 111 -14.91 -9.04 12.27
C SER A 111 -13.83 -8.12 11.73
N SER A 112 -13.61 -6.95 12.34
CA SER A 112 -12.61 -5.98 11.89
C SER A 112 -11.17 -6.51 11.98
N THR A 113 -10.87 -7.37 12.95
CA THR A 113 -9.56 -8.02 13.07
C THR A 113 -9.41 -9.12 12.03
N THR A 114 -10.50 -9.83 11.69
CA THR A 114 -10.47 -10.95 10.75
C THR A 114 -10.59 -10.57 9.29
N ASP A 115 -11.14 -9.39 8.97
CA ASP A 115 -11.21 -8.86 7.60
C ASP A 115 -9.83 -8.80 6.93
N LYS A 116 -8.78 -8.65 7.74
CA LYS A 116 -7.37 -8.60 7.34
C LYS A 116 -6.75 -9.96 7.01
N PHE A 117 -7.43 -11.07 7.35
CA PHE A 117 -7.06 -12.41 6.91
C PHE A 117 -7.70 -12.80 5.57
N SER A 118 -8.50 -11.93 4.97
CA SER A 118 -9.09 -12.19 3.65
C SER A 118 -7.98 -12.38 2.63
N ASN A 119 -7.82 -13.63 2.18
CA ASN A 119 -6.90 -13.99 1.14
C ASN A 119 -7.48 -13.49 -0.21
N PRO A 120 -6.87 -12.50 -0.89
CA PRO A 120 -7.38 -12.04 -2.18
C PRO A 120 -7.29 -13.12 -3.27
N HIS A 121 -6.61 -14.24 -3.01
CA HIS A 121 -6.50 -15.36 -3.94
C HIS A 121 -7.58 -16.44 -3.79
N ASN A 122 -8.50 -16.31 -2.82
CA ASN A 122 -9.53 -17.33 -2.57
C ASN A 122 -10.89 -17.05 -3.26
N SER A 123 -10.92 -16.13 -4.22
CA SER A 123 -12.12 -15.86 -5.02
C SER A 123 -12.30 -16.79 -6.23
N GLU A 124 -11.41 -17.78 -6.40
CA GLU A 124 -11.52 -18.80 -7.45
C GLU A 124 -11.43 -20.20 -6.86
N GLU A 125 -12.36 -20.56 -5.97
CA GLU A 125 -12.75 -21.95 -5.73
C GLU A 125 -14.16 -21.93 -5.09
N GLU A 126 -15.13 -21.43 -5.86
CA GLU A 126 -16.47 -22.02 -5.79
C GLU A 126 -16.40 -23.34 -6.55
N ILE A 127 -16.66 -24.47 -5.88
CA ILE A 127 -17.62 -25.54 -6.21
C ILE A 127 -17.66 -26.52 -5.03
#